data_AF-N1S3G7-F1
#
_entry.id   AF-N1S3G7-F1
#
_cell.length_a   1.000
_cell.length_b   1.000
_cell.length_c   1.000
_cell.angle_alpha   90.00
_cell.angle_beta   90.00
_cell.angle_gamma   90.00
#
_symmetry.space_group_name_H-M   'P 1'
#
loop_
_entity.id
_entity.type
_entity.pdbx_description
1 polymer ?
#
loop_
_entity_poly.entity_id
_entity_poly.type
_entity_poly.pdbx_seq_one_letter_code
_entity_poly.pdbx_strand_id
1 'polypeptide(L)'
;MSSTKAPELELAPFLKSALPQENRASLRDSVIPQLLSAIADIGKGLRGSYDVSIVGTENAFGDEQLNVDVLAENIIRDSIAKSSAIKTASSEEDPVEKPARAGETTQADSSAEQYTVAFDPLDGSSIIGPNWSVGTIVGIWDGVTAVGQPTEKQIASVLGVFGPRTLAIVALRVPGSKPVCFEVSLNDTQRFVVARPELRLAEPPFKTRYFAPANLRAAAENEKYMNLVTKFITDKYTLRYSGGLIPDIYHALVKGHGVYISPVTSASKAKLRRLYELLPVALVVECAGGQAIDPETGARVFDTILKGCDDRAGLVCGTSEEVEKVKKALLG
;
A
#
# COMPACT_ATOMS: atom_id res chain seq x y z
N MET A 1 -12.41 35.23 -18.95
CA MET A 1 -13.47 34.19 -18.83
C MET A 1 -13.31 33.54 -17.47
N SER A 2 -14.24 33.78 -16.55
CA SER A 2 -14.23 33.21 -15.21
C SER A 2 -14.53 31.72 -15.32
N SER A 3 -13.48 30.89 -15.30
CA SER A 3 -13.62 29.45 -15.13
C SER A 3 -14.04 29.22 -13.69
N THR A 4 -15.35 29.10 -13.44
CA THR A 4 -15.87 28.56 -12.18
C THR A 4 -15.32 27.15 -12.02
N LYS A 5 -14.23 27.03 -11.26
CA LYS A 5 -13.64 25.76 -10.83
C LYS A 5 -14.78 24.96 -10.17
N ALA A 6 -15.02 23.74 -10.63
CA ALA A 6 -15.99 22.85 -9.97
C ALA A 6 -15.68 22.81 -8.46
N PRO A 7 -16.70 22.77 -7.59
CA PRO A 7 -16.47 22.75 -6.15
C PRO A 7 -15.56 21.57 -5.78
N GLU A 8 -14.59 21.83 -4.90
CA GLU A 8 -13.67 20.82 -4.41
C GLU A 8 -14.46 19.74 -3.66
N LEU A 9 -14.23 18.48 -4.01
CA LEU A 9 -14.90 17.34 -3.39
C LEU A 9 -14.22 17.03 -2.05
N GLU A 10 -14.80 17.54 -0.96
CA GLU A 10 -14.29 17.31 0.40
C GLU A 10 -14.36 15.82 0.80
N LEU A 11 -13.34 15.37 1.54
CA LEU A 11 -13.21 13.96 1.93
C LEU A 11 -14.38 13.46 2.79
N ALA A 12 -14.79 14.20 3.82
CA ALA A 12 -15.80 13.75 4.78
C ALA A 12 -17.18 13.42 4.13
N PRO A 13 -17.82 14.31 3.34
CA PRO A 13 -19.07 13.97 2.67
C PRO A 13 -18.90 12.85 1.62
N PHE A 14 -17.73 12.78 0.97
CA PHE A 14 -17.44 11.69 0.03
C PHE A 14 -17.36 10.34 0.75
N LEU A 15 -16.62 10.25 1.86
CA LEU A 15 -16.52 9.03 2.67
C LEU A 15 -17.88 8.57 3.20
N LYS A 16 -18.76 9.49 3.58
CA LYS A 16 -20.15 9.15 3.97
C LYS A 16 -20.96 8.53 2.85
N SER A 17 -20.69 8.91 1.62
CA SER A 17 -21.33 8.31 0.44
C SER A 17 -20.69 6.97 0.04
N ALA A 18 -19.36 6.87 0.17
CA ALA A 18 -18.60 5.66 -0.17
C ALA A 18 -18.74 4.53 0.86
N LEU A 19 -18.94 4.88 2.13
CA LEU A 19 -19.09 3.96 3.26
C LEU A 19 -20.29 4.38 4.13
N PRO A 20 -21.54 4.15 3.65
CA PRO A 20 -22.74 4.62 4.33
C PRO A 20 -23.12 3.80 5.58
N GLN A 21 -22.46 2.67 5.83
CA GLN A 21 -22.81 1.77 6.92
C GLN A 21 -22.49 2.38 8.29
N GLU A 22 -23.50 2.45 9.17
CA GLU A 22 -23.34 3.03 10.51
C GLU A 22 -22.52 2.14 11.47
N ASN A 23 -22.44 0.84 11.21
CA ASN A 23 -21.53 -0.06 11.94
C ASN A 23 -20.06 0.07 11.49
N ARG A 24 -19.75 1.06 10.64
CA ARG A 24 -18.41 1.44 10.18
C ARG A 24 -18.16 2.94 10.33
N ALA A 25 -18.90 3.60 11.22
CA ALA A 25 -18.74 5.03 11.47
C ALA A 25 -17.36 5.38 12.03
N SER A 26 -16.79 4.56 12.91
CA SER A 26 -15.44 4.81 13.46
C SER A 26 -14.36 4.68 12.37
N LEU A 27 -14.50 3.71 11.47
CA LEU A 27 -13.61 3.59 10.30
C LEU A 27 -13.68 4.83 9.41
N ARG A 28 -14.91 5.26 9.09
CA ARG A 28 -15.23 6.38 8.19
C ARG A 28 -14.80 7.73 8.76
N ASP A 29 -15.21 8.02 9.99
CA ASP A 29 -15.21 9.37 10.56
C ASP A 29 -13.98 9.63 11.43
N SER A 30 -13.23 8.58 11.83
CA SER A 30 -12.05 8.71 12.68
C SER A 30 -10.81 8.04 12.08
N VAL A 31 -10.83 6.72 11.86
CA VAL A 31 -9.61 5.95 11.53
C VAL A 31 -8.99 6.39 10.20
N ILE A 32 -9.76 6.42 9.11
CA ILE A 32 -9.25 6.83 7.79
C ILE A 32 -8.77 8.28 7.81
N PRO A 33 -9.56 9.28 8.29
CA PRO A 33 -9.08 10.66 8.37
C PRO A 33 -7.82 10.85 9.22
N GLN A 34 -7.69 10.16 10.37
CA GLN A 34 -6.50 10.23 11.22
C GLN A 34 -5.25 9.66 10.54
N LEU A 35 -5.37 8.54 9.83
CA LEU A 35 -4.25 7.96 9.08
C LEU A 35 -3.85 8.86 7.91
N LEU A 36 -4.81 9.49 7.22
CA LEU A 36 -4.51 10.47 6.17
C LEU A 36 -3.82 11.73 6.73
N SER A 37 -4.20 12.16 7.95
CA SER A 37 -3.48 13.21 8.67
C SER A 37 -2.05 12.82 8.99
N ALA A 38 -1.82 11.60 9.47
CA ALA A 38 -0.48 11.09 9.73
C ALA A 38 0.38 11.12 8.46
N ILE A 39 -0.16 10.65 7.33
CA ILE A 39 0.53 10.69 6.03
C ILE A 39 0.82 12.15 5.61
N ALA A 40 -0.11 13.09 5.80
CA ALA A 40 0.15 14.50 5.52
C ALA A 40 1.31 15.06 6.36
N ASP A 41 1.33 14.73 7.65
CA ASP A 41 2.38 15.14 8.60
C ASP A 41 3.74 14.51 8.27
N ILE A 42 3.78 13.24 7.83
CA ILE A 42 4.99 12.59 7.29
C ILE A 42 5.49 13.36 6.08
N GLY A 43 4.62 13.62 5.09
CA GLY A 43 5.00 14.38 3.90
C GLY A 43 5.57 15.76 4.22
N LYS A 44 5.03 16.44 5.23
CA LYS A 44 5.58 17.71 5.75
C LYS A 44 6.95 17.50 6.42
N GLY A 45 7.09 16.48 7.25
CA GLY A 45 8.34 16.11 7.90
C GLY A 45 9.46 15.85 6.90
N LEU A 46 9.21 14.99 5.91
CA LEU A 46 10.18 14.64 4.87
C LEU A 46 10.66 15.87 4.07
N ARG A 47 9.76 16.79 3.72
CA ARG A 47 10.13 18.05 3.03
C ARG A 47 10.92 19.02 3.91
N GLY A 48 10.76 18.92 5.22
CA GLY A 48 11.46 19.76 6.20
C GLY A 48 12.81 19.19 6.65
N SER A 49 13.10 17.93 6.35
CA SER A 49 14.36 17.27 6.71
C SER A 49 15.53 17.83 5.89
N TYR A 50 16.58 18.28 6.57
CA TYR A 50 17.80 18.81 5.93
C TYR A 50 18.80 17.72 5.57
N ASP A 51 18.77 16.60 6.29
CA ASP A 51 19.66 15.46 6.11
C ASP A 51 18.89 14.13 6.24
N VAL A 52 19.37 13.13 5.51
CA VAL A 52 18.97 11.74 5.64
C VAL A 52 20.19 11.02 6.21
N SER A 53 20.04 10.55 7.44
CA SER A 53 21.15 9.97 8.21
C SER A 53 20.71 8.67 8.87
N ILE A 54 21.64 7.74 9.00
CA ILE A 54 21.42 6.47 9.71
C ILE A 54 21.28 6.80 11.21
N VAL A 55 20.21 6.30 11.82
CA VAL A 55 19.95 6.48 13.25
C VAL A 55 20.01 5.11 13.92
N GLY A 56 21.02 4.90 14.77
CA GLY A 56 21.16 3.69 15.55
C GLY A 56 21.78 2.51 14.81
N THR A 57 21.28 1.30 15.08
CA THR A 57 21.69 0.02 14.47
C THR A 57 20.61 -0.48 13.50
N GLU A 58 20.89 -1.55 12.75
CA GLU A 58 19.94 -2.23 11.85
C GLU A 58 18.56 -2.46 12.52
N ASN A 59 17.48 -2.30 11.76
CA ASN A 59 16.11 -2.61 12.21
C ASN A 59 15.91 -4.13 12.38
N ALA A 60 14.72 -4.57 12.82
CA ALA A 60 14.42 -5.98 13.08
C ALA A 60 14.63 -6.91 11.86
N PHE A 61 14.76 -6.32 10.66
CA PHE A 61 14.95 -7.01 9.39
C PHE A 61 16.36 -6.89 8.80
N GLY A 62 17.28 -6.23 9.50
CA GLY A 62 18.67 -6.05 9.05
C GLY A 62 18.89 -4.86 8.12
N ASP A 63 17.87 -4.02 7.90
CA ASP A 63 17.99 -2.80 7.08
C ASP A 63 18.50 -1.65 7.96
N GLU A 64 19.38 -0.79 7.41
CA GLU A 64 19.85 0.42 8.12
C GLU A 64 18.68 1.38 8.34
N GLN A 65 18.33 1.64 9.59
CA GLN A 65 17.21 2.53 9.93
C GLN A 65 17.63 4.00 9.77
N LEU A 66 16.88 4.78 9.00
CA LEU A 66 17.14 6.20 8.79
C LEU A 66 16.33 7.07 9.76
N ASN A 67 16.81 8.30 10.00
CA ASN A 67 16.09 9.32 10.78
C ASN A 67 14.66 9.57 10.27
N VAL A 68 14.47 9.50 8.95
CA VAL A 68 13.18 9.66 8.28
C VAL A 68 12.24 8.47 8.49
N ASP A 69 12.77 7.25 8.63
CA ASP A 69 11.97 6.06 8.96
C ASP A 69 11.44 6.20 10.40
N VAL A 70 12.30 6.58 11.35
CA VAL A 70 11.92 6.84 12.75
C VAL A 70 10.89 7.97 12.85
N LEU A 71 11.03 9.04 12.05
CA LEU A 71 10.05 10.12 11.98
C LEU A 71 8.69 9.59 11.53
N ALA A 72 8.66 8.79 10.45
CA ALA A 72 7.41 8.29 9.89
C ALA A 72 6.72 7.28 10.81
N GLU A 73 7.49 6.38 11.41
CA GLU A 73 7.06 5.41 12.43
C GLU A 73 6.36 6.12 13.60
N ASN A 74 7.02 7.12 14.19
CA ASN A 74 6.48 7.85 15.34
C ASN A 74 5.18 8.57 15.01
N ILE A 75 5.09 9.24 13.86
CA ILE A 75 3.88 9.96 13.45
C ILE A 75 2.69 9.00 13.29
N ILE A 76 2.90 7.84 12.68
CA ILE A 76 1.82 6.84 12.50
C ILE A 76 1.41 6.26 13.85
N ARG A 77 2.36 5.89 14.71
CA ARG A 77 2.05 5.36 16.06
C ARG A 77 1.28 6.37 16.92
N ASP A 78 1.68 7.64 16.89
CA ASP A 78 0.98 8.71 17.61
C ASP A 78 -0.44 8.91 17.08
N SER A 79 -0.67 8.72 15.78
CA SER A 79 -2.00 8.76 15.19
C SER A 79 -2.86 7.57 15.62
N ILE A 80 -2.29 6.36 15.57
CA ILE A 80 -2.94 5.12 16.01
C ILE A 80 -3.38 5.21 17.47
N ALA A 81 -2.51 5.71 18.36
CA ALA A 81 -2.80 5.82 19.78
C ALA A 81 -3.95 6.80 20.12
N LYS A 82 -4.30 7.72 19.20
CA LYS A 82 -5.43 8.65 19.37
C LYS A 82 -6.78 8.03 19.02
N SER A 83 -6.81 6.87 18.36
CA SER A 83 -8.04 6.19 17.97
C SER A 83 -8.46 5.16 19.01
N SER A 84 -9.68 5.26 19.54
CA SER A 84 -10.21 4.22 20.43
C SER A 84 -10.55 2.91 19.73
N ALA A 85 -10.81 2.97 18.42
CA ALA A 85 -11.18 1.83 17.61
C ALA A 85 -9.97 0.98 17.19
N ILE A 86 -8.76 1.53 17.14
CA ILE A 86 -7.55 0.75 16.81
C ILE A 86 -7.04 0.08 18.08
N LYS A 87 -6.99 -1.25 18.08
CA LYS A 87 -6.68 -2.08 19.25
C LYS A 87 -5.24 -2.57 19.25
N THR A 88 -4.75 -2.96 18.09
CA THR A 88 -3.39 -3.45 17.93
C THR A 88 -2.77 -2.88 16.67
N ALA A 89 -1.44 -2.79 16.67
CA ALA A 89 -0.69 -2.42 15.50
C ALA A 89 0.69 -3.08 15.46
N SER A 90 1.22 -3.23 14.25
CA SER A 90 2.59 -3.64 13.96
C SER A 90 3.13 -2.81 12.79
N SER A 91 4.45 -2.73 12.67
CA SER A 91 5.09 -2.05 11.55
C SER A 91 6.23 -2.86 10.96
N GLU A 92 6.69 -2.46 9.78
CA GLU A 92 7.92 -3.01 9.21
C GLU A 92 9.12 -2.78 10.15
N GLU A 93 9.22 -1.63 10.81
CA GLU A 93 10.32 -1.31 11.73
C GLU A 93 10.27 -2.05 13.07
N ASP A 94 9.07 -2.45 13.50
CA ASP A 94 8.82 -3.24 14.71
C ASP A 94 7.76 -4.31 14.40
N PRO A 95 8.20 -5.49 13.90
CA PRO A 95 7.31 -6.50 13.34
C PRO A 95 6.67 -7.37 14.41
N VAL A 96 6.21 -6.75 15.49
CA VAL A 96 5.46 -7.37 16.57
C VAL A 96 4.10 -6.68 16.66
N GLU A 97 3.04 -7.47 16.51
CA GLU A 97 1.69 -6.97 16.75
C GLU A 97 1.51 -6.74 18.26
N LYS A 98 1.32 -5.47 18.63
CA LYS A 98 1.20 -5.04 20.03
C LYS A 98 0.00 -4.12 20.24
N PRO A 99 -0.51 -3.99 21.48
CA PRO A 99 -1.59 -3.07 21.78
C PRO A 99 -1.26 -1.64 21.32
N ALA A 100 -2.24 -0.95 20.73
CA ALA A 100 -2.10 0.42 20.24
C ALA A 100 -1.80 1.42 21.37
N ARG A 101 -2.18 1.07 22.61
CA ARG A 101 -1.99 1.89 23.81
C ARG A 101 -1.59 1.04 25.01
N ALA A 102 -0.88 1.66 25.94
CA ALA A 102 -0.56 1.04 27.22
C ALA A 102 -1.84 0.73 28.02
N GLY A 103 -1.95 -0.49 28.54
CA GLY A 103 -3.10 -0.95 29.31
C GLY A 103 -4.34 -1.32 28.49
N GLU A 104 -4.24 -1.29 27.15
CA GLU A 104 -5.34 -1.73 26.28
C GLU A 104 -5.48 -3.26 26.31
N THR A 105 -6.73 -3.73 26.39
CA THR A 105 -7.05 -5.14 26.34
C THR A 105 -7.12 -5.61 24.89
N THR A 106 -6.57 -6.79 24.61
CA THR A 106 -6.69 -7.45 23.31
C THR A 106 -7.91 -8.38 23.24
N GLN A 107 -8.88 -8.19 24.13
CA GLN A 107 -10.14 -8.94 24.10
C GLN A 107 -11.10 -8.29 23.11
N ALA A 108 -11.71 -9.12 22.26
CA ALA A 108 -12.71 -8.65 21.32
C ALA A 108 -13.96 -8.17 22.08
N ASP A 109 -14.45 -6.99 21.71
CA ASP A 109 -15.69 -6.40 22.17
C ASP A 109 -16.64 -6.31 20.97
N SER A 110 -17.61 -7.21 20.93
CA SER A 110 -18.59 -7.27 19.84
C SER A 110 -19.54 -6.07 19.78
N SER A 111 -19.52 -5.18 20.78
CA SER A 111 -20.37 -4.00 20.85
C SER A 111 -19.76 -2.75 20.19
N ALA A 112 -18.47 -2.80 19.83
CA ALA A 112 -17.74 -1.67 19.26
C ALA A 112 -16.99 -2.06 17.98
N GLU A 113 -16.73 -1.07 17.13
CA GLU A 113 -15.79 -1.23 16.03
C GLU A 113 -14.37 -1.39 16.58
N GLN A 114 -13.68 -2.45 16.14
CA GLN A 114 -12.32 -2.76 16.55
C GLN A 114 -11.47 -3.03 15.32
N TYR A 115 -10.28 -2.45 15.27
CA TYR A 115 -9.38 -2.54 14.13
C TYR A 115 -7.95 -2.86 14.55
N THR A 116 -7.26 -3.58 13.67
CA THR A 116 -5.81 -3.78 13.71
C THR A 116 -5.19 -3.06 12.52
N VAL A 117 -4.08 -2.34 12.76
CA VAL A 117 -3.37 -1.60 11.73
C VAL A 117 -1.96 -2.16 11.56
N ALA A 118 -1.61 -2.57 10.35
CA ALA A 118 -0.24 -2.93 10.00
C ALA A 118 0.28 -1.98 8.93
N PHE A 119 1.51 -1.51 9.06
CA PHE A 119 2.03 -0.46 8.18
C PHE A 119 3.53 -0.57 7.86
N ASP A 120 3.89 -0.13 6.66
CA ASP A 120 5.25 0.28 6.32
C ASP A 120 5.28 1.82 6.42
N PRO A 121 5.99 2.39 7.40
CA PRO A 121 5.99 3.84 7.62
C PRO A 121 6.60 4.60 6.45
N LEU A 122 7.63 4.04 5.79
CA LEU A 122 8.35 4.69 4.71
C LEU A 122 8.89 3.68 3.67
N ASP A 123 8.04 3.30 2.72
CA ASP A 123 8.44 2.53 1.54
C ASP A 123 9.39 3.35 0.65
N GLY A 124 10.50 2.72 0.26
CA GLY A 124 11.51 3.35 -0.58
C GLY A 124 12.51 4.23 0.17
N SER A 125 12.72 4.01 1.47
CA SER A 125 13.76 4.69 2.26
C SER A 125 15.12 4.74 1.54
N SER A 126 15.53 3.64 0.88
CA SER A 126 16.78 3.59 0.08
C SER A 126 16.89 4.60 -1.08
N ILE A 127 15.76 5.14 -1.58
CA ILE A 127 15.72 6.11 -2.68
C ILE A 127 15.37 7.53 -2.22
N ILE A 128 15.24 7.77 -0.90
CA ILE A 128 14.96 9.11 -0.39
C ILE A 128 16.17 10.05 -0.46
N GLY A 129 17.39 9.54 -0.27
CA GLY A 129 18.63 10.32 -0.40
C GLY A 129 18.82 10.92 -1.80
N PRO A 130 18.59 10.15 -2.88
CA PRO A 130 18.50 10.67 -4.26
C PRO A 130 17.30 11.60 -4.54
N ASN A 131 16.47 11.90 -3.54
CA ASN A 131 15.27 12.74 -3.61
C ASN A 131 14.21 12.23 -4.59
N TRP A 132 14.00 10.91 -4.61
CA TRP A 132 12.93 10.29 -5.40
C TRP A 132 11.62 10.28 -4.62
N SER A 133 10.52 9.98 -5.32
CA SER A 133 9.25 9.75 -4.64
C SER A 133 9.33 8.48 -3.80
N VAL A 134 8.74 8.52 -2.61
CA VAL A 134 8.65 7.43 -1.62
C VAL A 134 7.21 7.31 -1.14
N GLY A 135 6.89 6.36 -0.27
CA GLY A 135 5.51 6.13 0.15
C GLY A 135 5.33 5.68 1.58
N THR A 136 4.07 5.55 1.99
CA THR A 136 3.65 4.89 3.24
C THR A 136 2.59 3.87 2.87
N ILE A 137 2.61 2.72 3.52
CA ILE A 137 1.65 1.65 3.28
C ILE A 137 0.90 1.36 4.57
N VAL A 138 -0.42 1.38 4.52
CA VAL A 138 -1.26 1.04 5.67
C VAL A 138 -2.31 0.01 5.25
N GLY A 139 -2.40 -1.08 6.00
CA GLY A 139 -3.53 -2.01 5.96
C GLY A 139 -4.35 -1.92 7.25
N ILE A 140 -5.66 -2.10 7.13
CA ILE A 140 -6.60 -2.04 8.25
C ILE A 140 -7.45 -3.31 8.24
N TRP A 141 -7.35 -4.10 9.31
CA TRP A 141 -8.10 -5.32 9.53
C TRP A 141 -9.24 -5.11 10.52
N ASP A 142 -10.36 -5.75 10.27
CA ASP A 142 -11.49 -5.84 11.18
C ASP A 142 -11.18 -6.83 12.31
N GLY A 143 -11.24 -6.36 13.55
CA GLY A 143 -10.94 -7.12 14.76
C GLY A 143 -9.70 -6.62 15.52
N VAL A 144 -9.20 -7.46 16.42
CA VAL A 144 -8.11 -7.13 17.35
C VAL A 144 -6.76 -7.75 16.97
N THR A 145 -6.71 -8.47 15.86
CA THR A 145 -5.48 -9.03 15.30
C THR A 145 -5.58 -9.20 13.80
N ALA A 146 -4.47 -9.04 13.08
CA ALA A 146 -4.34 -9.38 11.66
C ALA A 146 -3.80 -10.81 11.46
N VAL A 147 -3.00 -11.32 12.41
CA VAL A 147 -2.30 -12.60 12.29
C VAL A 147 -3.26 -13.78 12.47
N GLY A 148 -3.11 -14.80 11.62
CA GLY A 148 -3.93 -16.01 11.66
C GLY A 148 -5.40 -15.80 11.27
N GLN A 149 -5.79 -14.60 10.84
CA GLN A 149 -7.15 -14.30 10.40
C GLN A 149 -7.34 -14.55 8.90
N PRO A 150 -8.58 -14.80 8.45
CA PRO A 150 -8.92 -14.71 7.03
C PRO A 150 -8.48 -13.36 6.47
N THR A 151 -7.84 -13.39 5.30
CA THR A 151 -7.26 -12.19 4.67
C THR A 151 -8.35 -11.18 4.26
N GLU A 152 -9.60 -11.64 4.08
CA GLU A 152 -10.77 -10.82 3.82
C GLU A 152 -11.14 -9.91 5.00
N LYS A 153 -10.59 -10.17 6.19
CA LYS A 153 -10.70 -9.22 7.31
C LYS A 153 -9.92 -7.93 7.06
N GLN A 154 -9.00 -7.88 6.09
CA GLN A 154 -8.46 -6.61 5.64
C GLN A 154 -9.51 -5.86 4.81
N ILE A 155 -10.16 -4.89 5.46
CA ILE A 155 -11.31 -4.17 4.89
C ILE A 155 -10.92 -2.81 4.30
N ALA A 156 -9.73 -2.29 4.63
CA ALA A 156 -9.26 -1.03 4.09
C ALA A 156 -7.73 -1.00 3.94
N SER A 157 -7.26 -0.19 3.00
CA SER A 157 -5.84 0.11 2.83
C SER A 157 -5.66 1.56 2.35
N VAL A 158 -4.55 2.17 2.79
CA VAL A 158 -4.14 3.51 2.41
C VAL A 158 -2.70 3.45 1.92
N LEU A 159 -2.46 3.93 0.69
CA LEU A 159 -1.11 4.09 0.13
C LEU A 159 -0.81 5.59 0.02
N GLY A 160 0.05 6.10 0.90
CA GLY A 160 0.56 7.47 0.84
C GLY A 160 1.70 7.59 -0.17
N VAL A 161 1.74 8.68 -0.93
CA VAL A 161 2.78 8.98 -1.91
C VAL A 161 3.37 10.35 -1.63
N PHE A 162 4.68 10.38 -1.42
CA PHE A 162 5.47 11.57 -1.17
C PHE A 162 6.29 11.90 -2.41
N GLY A 163 5.69 12.66 -3.32
CA GLY A 163 6.38 13.21 -4.48
C GLY A 163 6.37 14.74 -4.45
N PRO A 164 6.34 15.41 -5.61
CA PRO A 164 6.11 16.85 -5.69
C PRO A 164 4.78 17.30 -5.07
N ARG A 165 3.85 16.35 -4.88
CA ARG A 165 2.59 16.50 -4.14
C ARG A 165 2.47 15.34 -3.16
N THR A 166 1.80 15.56 -2.04
CA THR A 166 1.40 14.49 -1.12
C THR A 166 0.00 14.00 -1.48
N LEU A 167 -0.09 12.73 -1.87
CA LEU A 167 -1.33 12.10 -2.31
C LEU A 167 -1.53 10.80 -1.54
N ALA A 168 -2.75 10.32 -1.45
CA ALA A 168 -3.05 9.00 -0.92
C ALA A 168 -4.09 8.29 -1.76
N ILE A 169 -3.90 6.99 -1.99
CA ILE A 169 -4.95 6.11 -2.51
C ILE A 169 -5.60 5.40 -1.33
N VAL A 170 -6.93 5.44 -1.27
CA VAL A 170 -7.71 4.72 -0.26
C VAL A 170 -8.53 3.65 -0.97
N ALA A 171 -8.43 2.41 -0.49
CA ALA A 171 -9.24 1.29 -0.94
C ALA A 171 -10.09 0.76 0.22
N LEU A 172 -11.37 0.49 -0.06
CA LEU A 172 -12.34 -0.02 0.90
C LEU A 172 -13.02 -1.26 0.31
N ARG A 173 -12.95 -2.37 1.03
CA ARG A 173 -13.63 -3.65 0.74
C ARG A 173 -14.32 -4.16 1.99
N VAL A 174 -15.34 -3.42 2.44
CA VAL A 174 -16.16 -3.82 3.58
C VAL A 174 -17.19 -4.87 3.12
N PRO A 175 -17.30 -6.02 3.81
CA PRO A 175 -18.29 -7.05 3.48
C PRO A 175 -19.71 -6.47 3.34
N GLY A 176 -20.42 -6.90 2.30
CA GLY A 176 -21.77 -6.39 1.98
C GLY A 176 -21.80 -5.04 1.25
N SER A 177 -20.65 -4.50 0.85
CA SER A 177 -20.53 -3.22 0.13
C SER A 177 -19.82 -3.40 -1.21
N LYS A 178 -20.08 -2.50 -2.17
CA LYS A 178 -19.27 -2.42 -3.39
C LYS A 178 -17.86 -1.94 -3.02
N PRO A 179 -16.78 -2.58 -3.51
CA PRO A 179 -15.43 -2.07 -3.32
C PRO A 179 -15.25 -0.67 -3.91
N VAL A 180 -14.51 0.18 -3.22
CA VAL A 180 -14.21 1.56 -3.63
C VAL A 180 -12.70 1.76 -3.64
N CYS A 181 -12.19 2.45 -4.64
CA CYS A 181 -10.80 2.91 -4.70
C CYS A 181 -10.78 4.34 -5.23
N PHE A 182 -10.13 5.25 -4.51
CA PHE A 182 -10.11 6.68 -4.84
C PHE A 182 -8.79 7.34 -4.40
N GLU A 183 -8.48 8.49 -5.00
CA GLU A 183 -7.31 9.29 -4.64
C GLU A 183 -7.72 10.55 -3.88
N VAL A 184 -6.96 10.85 -2.83
CA VAL A 184 -7.07 12.05 -2.00
C VAL A 184 -5.80 12.89 -2.13
N SER A 185 -5.96 14.19 -2.29
CA SER A 185 -4.88 15.17 -2.16
C SER A 185 -4.77 15.61 -0.72
N LEU A 186 -3.56 15.50 -0.19
CA LEU A 186 -3.22 15.88 1.18
C LEU A 186 -2.41 17.17 1.16
N ASN A 187 -2.61 18.00 2.18
CA ASN A 187 -1.85 19.24 2.36
C ASN A 187 -1.65 19.55 3.85
N ASP A 188 -0.80 20.52 4.10
CA ASP A 188 -0.36 20.89 5.46
C ASP A 188 -1.44 21.60 6.27
N THR A 189 -2.56 21.99 5.64
CA THR A 189 -3.73 22.58 6.31
C THR A 189 -4.73 21.53 6.80
N GLN A 190 -4.44 20.25 6.58
CA GLN A 190 -5.32 19.11 6.89
C GLN A 190 -6.72 19.21 6.27
N ARG A 191 -6.84 19.97 5.17
CA ARG A 191 -8.03 19.99 4.32
C ARG A 191 -7.83 19.02 3.17
N PHE A 192 -8.51 17.88 3.23
CA PHE A 192 -8.35 16.80 2.27
C PHE A 192 -9.42 16.83 1.18
N VAL A 193 -8.96 16.86 -0.06
CA VAL A 193 -9.82 16.92 -1.24
C VAL A 193 -9.65 15.64 -2.04
N VAL A 194 -10.76 15.03 -2.43
CA VAL A 194 -10.78 13.87 -3.31
C VAL A 194 -10.37 14.32 -4.71
N ALA A 195 -9.17 13.92 -5.12
CA ALA A 195 -8.58 14.28 -6.41
C ALA A 195 -9.11 13.39 -7.55
N ARG A 196 -9.36 12.11 -7.27
CA ARG A 196 -10.06 11.18 -8.18
C ARG A 196 -11.08 10.36 -7.39
N PRO A 197 -12.39 10.58 -7.57
CA PRO A 197 -13.42 9.87 -6.82
C PRO A 197 -13.54 8.39 -7.20
N GLU A 198 -13.02 8.01 -8.37
CA GLU A 198 -12.97 6.64 -8.83
C GLU A 198 -11.62 6.38 -9.50
N LEU A 199 -10.89 5.41 -8.96
CA LEU A 199 -9.62 4.93 -9.48
C LEU A 199 -9.83 3.51 -10.00
N ARG A 200 -9.64 3.31 -11.31
CA ARG A 200 -9.78 2.00 -11.95
C ARG A 200 -8.61 1.70 -12.87
N LEU A 201 -8.19 0.45 -12.86
CA LEU A 201 -7.39 -0.15 -13.92
C LEU A 201 -8.32 -0.50 -15.09
N ALA A 202 -7.79 -0.39 -16.30
CA ALA A 202 -8.54 -0.57 -17.53
C ALA A 202 -8.99 -2.02 -17.70
N GLU A 203 -10.25 -2.20 -18.12
CA GLU A 203 -10.80 -3.50 -18.48
C GLU A 203 -10.43 -3.89 -19.92
N PRO A 204 -10.24 -5.19 -20.22
CA PRO A 204 -9.98 -5.64 -21.59
C PRO A 204 -11.16 -5.38 -22.55
N PRO A 205 -10.92 -5.09 -23.84
CA PRO A 205 -9.60 -5.03 -24.48
C PRO A 205 -8.90 -3.69 -24.21
N PHE A 206 -7.70 -3.73 -23.63
CA PHE A 206 -6.87 -2.54 -23.43
C PHE A 206 -5.39 -2.88 -23.66
N LYS A 207 -4.66 -2.00 -24.35
CA LYS A 207 -3.23 -2.21 -24.59
C LYS A 207 -2.40 -1.59 -23.46
N THR A 208 -1.98 -2.42 -22.51
CA THR A 208 -0.99 -2.05 -21.48
C THR A 208 0.33 -1.62 -22.13
N ARG A 209 0.97 -0.60 -21.57
CA ARG A 209 2.28 -0.09 -22.05
C ARG A 209 3.32 0.13 -20.97
N TYR A 210 3.02 -0.09 -19.70
CA TYR A 210 3.96 0.20 -18.61
C TYR A 210 4.30 -1.09 -17.87
N PHE A 211 5.57 -1.28 -17.56
CA PHE A 211 6.05 -2.38 -16.73
C PHE A 211 7.12 -1.89 -15.75
N ALA A 212 7.08 -2.46 -14.55
CA ALA A 212 8.04 -2.25 -13.47
C ALA A 212 8.69 -3.59 -13.11
N PRO A 213 9.90 -3.89 -13.63
CA PRO A 213 10.60 -5.15 -13.38
C PRO A 213 11.42 -5.06 -12.09
N ALA A 214 10.75 -5.18 -10.94
CA ALA A 214 11.40 -5.29 -9.65
C ALA A 214 12.17 -6.60 -9.50
N ASN A 215 13.07 -6.63 -8.52
CA ASN A 215 14.01 -7.73 -8.28
C ASN A 215 14.73 -8.20 -9.57
N LEU A 216 15.11 -7.26 -10.47
CA LEU A 216 15.63 -7.55 -11.82
C LEU A 216 16.83 -8.50 -11.85
N ARG A 217 17.64 -8.56 -10.79
CA ARG A 217 18.71 -9.56 -10.59
C ARG A 217 18.24 -11.00 -10.77
N ALA A 218 16.98 -11.30 -10.44
CA ALA A 218 16.38 -12.62 -10.65
C ALA A 218 16.36 -13.03 -12.14
N ALA A 219 16.43 -12.07 -13.09
CA ALA A 219 16.49 -12.39 -14.51
C ALA A 219 17.78 -13.13 -14.88
N ALA A 220 18.88 -12.92 -14.15
CA ALA A 220 20.13 -13.68 -14.35
C ALA A 220 19.99 -15.15 -13.95
N GLU A 221 18.98 -15.49 -13.13
CA GLU A 221 18.79 -16.80 -12.52
C GLU A 221 17.55 -17.52 -13.06
N ASN A 222 16.60 -16.78 -13.64
CA ASN A 222 15.33 -17.27 -14.14
C ASN A 222 15.15 -16.87 -15.61
N GLU A 223 15.39 -17.84 -16.51
CA GLU A 223 15.28 -17.64 -17.96
C GLU A 223 13.88 -17.19 -18.38
N LYS A 224 12.82 -17.68 -17.71
CA LYS A 224 11.44 -17.24 -18.00
C LYS A 224 11.26 -15.76 -17.69
N TYR A 225 11.83 -15.27 -16.58
CA TYR A 225 11.78 -13.85 -16.25
C TYR A 225 12.62 -13.00 -17.20
N MET A 226 13.83 -13.45 -17.57
CA MET A 226 14.65 -12.79 -18.59
C MET A 226 13.91 -12.67 -19.94
N ASN A 227 13.27 -13.75 -20.37
CA ASN A 227 12.48 -13.78 -21.60
C ASN A 227 11.27 -12.85 -21.51
N LEU A 228 10.60 -12.78 -20.36
CA LEU A 228 9.50 -11.85 -20.12
C LEU A 228 9.95 -10.38 -20.21
N VAL A 229 11.06 -10.01 -19.57
CA VAL A 229 11.63 -8.66 -19.65
C VAL A 229 12.03 -8.32 -21.09
N THR A 230 12.68 -9.25 -21.79
CA THR A 230 13.05 -9.11 -23.21
C THR A 230 11.81 -8.93 -24.09
N LYS A 231 10.72 -9.64 -23.78
CA LYS A 231 9.45 -9.50 -24.47
C LYS A 231 8.84 -8.11 -24.25
N PHE A 232 8.83 -7.58 -23.03
CA PHE A 232 8.36 -6.20 -22.79
C PHE A 232 9.15 -5.17 -23.61
N ILE A 233 10.47 -5.32 -23.70
CA ILE A 233 11.34 -4.46 -24.52
C ILE A 233 10.98 -4.59 -26.00
N THR A 234 10.87 -5.82 -26.51
CA THR A 234 10.56 -6.12 -27.92
C THR A 234 9.18 -5.58 -28.31
N ASP A 235 8.19 -5.74 -27.43
CA ASP A 235 6.81 -5.26 -27.61
C ASP A 235 6.67 -3.75 -27.34
N LYS A 236 7.79 -3.05 -27.07
CA LYS A 236 7.90 -1.61 -26.87
C LYS A 236 7.08 -1.08 -25.69
N TYR A 237 7.04 -1.85 -24.59
CA TYR A 237 6.56 -1.33 -23.33
C TYR A 237 7.53 -0.27 -22.80
N THR A 238 6.99 0.71 -22.12
CA THR A 238 7.71 1.80 -21.46
C THR A 238 8.08 1.37 -20.04
N LEU A 239 9.38 1.30 -19.76
CA LEU A 239 9.91 1.00 -18.43
C LEU A 239 9.53 2.12 -17.43
N ARG A 240 9.00 1.72 -16.28
CA ARG A 240 8.73 2.59 -15.13
C ARG A 240 9.14 1.83 -13.88
N TYR A 241 10.33 2.13 -13.38
CA TYR A 241 10.87 1.49 -12.19
C TYR A 241 11.72 2.48 -11.43
N SER A 242 11.22 2.94 -10.28
CA SER A 242 11.94 3.81 -9.36
C SER A 242 12.70 3.02 -8.28
N GLY A 243 12.40 1.73 -8.13
CA GLY A 243 12.95 0.93 -7.03
C GLY A 243 12.23 1.09 -5.70
N GLY A 244 11.17 1.90 -5.65
CA GLY A 244 10.21 1.94 -4.54
C GLY A 244 8.89 1.30 -4.97
N LEU A 245 8.28 0.48 -4.11
CA LEU A 245 7.06 -0.25 -4.44
C LEU A 245 5.91 0.72 -4.75
N ILE A 246 5.69 1.69 -3.87
CA ILE A 246 4.56 2.61 -3.92
C ILE A 246 4.61 3.57 -5.10
N PRO A 247 5.72 4.27 -5.41
CA PRO A 247 5.78 5.11 -6.60
C PRO A 247 5.49 4.35 -7.90
N ASP A 248 5.98 3.12 -8.02
CA ASP A 248 5.80 2.29 -9.22
C ASP A 248 4.36 1.77 -9.36
N ILE A 249 3.75 1.31 -8.26
CA ILE A 249 2.34 0.90 -8.23
C ILE A 249 1.40 2.09 -8.44
N TYR A 250 1.65 3.19 -7.76
CA TYR A 250 0.88 4.43 -7.91
C TYR A 250 0.87 4.90 -9.36
N HIS A 251 2.02 4.86 -10.05
CA HIS A 251 2.08 5.19 -11.47
C HIS A 251 1.12 4.32 -12.30
N ALA A 252 1.13 3.00 -12.12
CA ALA A 252 0.24 2.09 -12.85
C ALA A 252 -1.25 2.38 -12.56
N LEU A 253 -1.60 2.60 -11.29
CA LEU A 253 -2.96 2.90 -10.86
C LEU A 253 -3.47 4.22 -11.45
N VAL A 254 -2.67 5.29 -11.43
CA VAL A 254 -3.07 6.60 -11.98
C VAL A 254 -3.09 6.61 -13.50
N LYS A 255 -2.21 5.85 -14.16
CA LYS A 255 -2.30 5.65 -15.61
C LYS A 255 -3.48 4.76 -16.00
N GLY A 256 -4.10 4.08 -15.04
CA GLY A 256 -5.15 3.11 -15.26
C GLY A 256 -4.66 1.83 -15.92
N HIS A 257 -3.35 1.60 -16.02
CA HIS A 257 -2.79 0.37 -16.56
C HIS A 257 -1.31 0.22 -16.24
N GLY A 258 -0.85 -1.03 -16.20
CA GLY A 258 0.55 -1.39 -15.98
C GLY A 258 0.68 -2.74 -15.32
N VAL A 259 1.92 -3.20 -15.15
CA VAL A 259 2.23 -4.39 -14.38
C VAL A 259 3.51 -4.18 -13.57
N TYR A 260 3.46 -4.52 -12.29
CA TYR A 260 4.62 -4.61 -11.40
C TYR A 260 4.97 -6.08 -11.20
N ILE A 261 6.26 -6.41 -11.28
CA ILE A 261 6.74 -7.80 -11.30
C ILE A 261 7.97 -7.91 -10.41
N SER A 262 7.86 -8.67 -9.33
CA SER A 262 8.93 -8.97 -8.39
C SER A 262 8.96 -10.48 -8.12
N PRO A 263 9.56 -11.29 -9.01
CA PRO A 263 9.68 -12.73 -8.82
C PRO A 263 10.73 -13.05 -7.76
N VAL A 264 10.75 -14.30 -7.29
CA VAL A 264 11.70 -14.79 -6.30
C VAL A 264 12.43 -16.00 -6.87
N THR A 265 13.72 -16.12 -6.53
CA THR A 265 14.56 -17.28 -6.83
C THR A 265 15.38 -17.64 -5.59
N SER A 266 16.16 -18.73 -5.66
CA SER A 266 16.99 -19.18 -4.54
C SER A 266 18.06 -18.16 -4.12
N ALA A 267 18.68 -17.46 -5.06
CA ALA A 267 19.66 -16.41 -4.77
C ALA A 267 19.03 -15.01 -4.69
N SER A 268 18.04 -14.70 -5.53
CA SER A 268 17.27 -13.46 -5.47
C SER A 268 15.99 -13.61 -4.62
N LYS A 269 16.19 -13.69 -3.29
CA LYS A 269 15.13 -13.90 -2.28
C LYS A 269 14.05 -12.81 -2.25
N ALA A 270 12.89 -13.17 -1.71
CA ALA A 270 11.78 -12.28 -1.43
C ALA A 270 12.20 -11.11 -0.51
N LYS A 271 11.86 -9.89 -0.92
CA LYS A 271 12.09 -8.68 -0.13
C LYS A 271 10.82 -8.14 0.51
N LEU A 272 9.68 -8.27 -0.19
CA LEU A 272 8.43 -7.65 0.21
C LEU A 272 7.77 -8.45 1.34
N ARG A 273 7.38 -7.75 2.40
CA ARG A 273 6.70 -8.26 3.58
C ARG A 273 5.20 -8.36 3.31
N ARG A 274 4.63 -9.52 3.60
CA ARG A 274 3.26 -9.86 3.26
C ARG A 274 2.25 -8.98 4.00
N LEU A 275 2.47 -8.77 5.29
CA LEU A 275 1.57 -8.01 6.18
C LEU A 275 1.61 -6.50 5.88
N TYR A 276 2.81 -5.95 5.69
CA TYR A 276 3.02 -4.50 5.57
C TYR A 276 2.94 -3.97 4.14
N GLU A 277 3.24 -4.80 3.14
CA GLU A 277 3.34 -4.37 1.74
C GLU A 277 2.35 -5.12 0.83
N LEU A 278 2.43 -6.46 0.77
CA LEU A 278 1.72 -7.23 -0.27
C LEU A 278 0.21 -7.18 -0.13
N LEU A 279 -0.32 -7.42 1.06
CA LEU A 279 -1.76 -7.45 1.33
C LEU A 279 -2.42 -6.06 1.16
N PRO A 280 -1.87 -4.97 1.73
CA PRO A 280 -2.30 -3.60 1.42
C PRO A 280 -2.29 -3.25 -0.06
N VAL A 281 -1.18 -3.50 -0.77
CA VAL A 281 -1.07 -3.23 -2.21
C VAL A 281 -2.07 -4.05 -3.01
N ALA A 282 -2.21 -5.35 -2.69
CA ALA A 282 -3.18 -6.21 -3.34
C ALA A 282 -4.61 -5.71 -3.14
N LEU A 283 -4.98 -5.23 -1.94
CA LEU A 283 -6.31 -4.71 -1.68
C LEU A 283 -6.63 -3.55 -2.61
N VAL A 284 -5.68 -2.63 -2.75
CA VAL A 284 -5.82 -1.43 -3.58
C VAL A 284 -5.94 -1.81 -5.06
N VAL A 285 -5.05 -2.68 -5.54
CA VAL A 285 -5.07 -3.14 -6.94
C VAL A 285 -6.37 -3.87 -7.26
N GLU A 286 -6.84 -4.78 -6.41
CA GLU A 286 -8.09 -5.50 -6.62
C GLU A 286 -9.32 -4.59 -6.53
N CYS A 287 -9.35 -3.62 -5.61
CA CYS A 287 -10.44 -2.64 -5.53
C CYS A 287 -10.47 -1.72 -6.76
N ALA A 288 -9.33 -1.47 -7.40
CA ALA A 288 -9.23 -0.78 -8.67
C ALA A 288 -9.58 -1.67 -9.89
N GLY A 289 -9.94 -2.94 -9.69
CA GLY A 289 -10.32 -3.88 -10.76
C GLY A 289 -9.15 -4.65 -11.40
N GLY A 290 -7.97 -4.57 -10.80
CA GLY A 290 -6.81 -5.37 -11.20
C GLY A 290 -6.70 -6.69 -10.46
N GLN A 291 -5.51 -7.30 -10.53
CA GLN A 291 -5.18 -8.55 -9.88
C GLN A 291 -3.81 -8.46 -9.21
N ALA A 292 -3.63 -9.20 -8.12
CA ALA A 292 -2.35 -9.38 -7.45
C ALA A 292 -2.13 -10.86 -7.10
N ILE A 293 -1.01 -11.42 -7.52
CA ILE A 293 -0.66 -12.83 -7.35
C ILE A 293 0.77 -13.00 -6.81
N ASP A 294 0.99 -14.15 -6.19
CA ASP A 294 2.33 -14.67 -5.93
C ASP A 294 2.93 -15.23 -7.25
N PRO A 295 4.13 -14.78 -7.66
CA PRO A 295 4.75 -15.18 -8.92
C PRO A 295 5.30 -16.62 -8.95
N GLU A 296 5.50 -17.26 -7.80
CA GLU A 296 6.03 -18.62 -7.68
C GLU A 296 4.90 -19.65 -7.78
N THR A 297 3.76 -19.37 -7.16
CA THR A 297 2.61 -20.28 -7.08
C THR A 297 1.48 -19.92 -8.05
N GLY A 298 1.37 -18.64 -8.43
CA GLY A 298 0.25 -18.11 -9.21
C GLY A 298 -1.06 -17.96 -8.43
N ALA A 299 -1.03 -18.19 -7.11
CA ALA A 299 -2.16 -17.98 -6.21
C ALA A 299 -2.39 -16.47 -6.00
N ARG A 300 -3.63 -16.05 -5.72
CA ARG A 300 -3.88 -14.63 -5.40
C ARG A 300 -3.24 -14.30 -4.07
N VAL A 301 -2.81 -13.05 -3.91
CA VAL A 301 -2.23 -12.59 -2.64
C VAL A 301 -3.21 -12.84 -1.48
N PHE A 302 -4.52 -12.64 -1.68
CA PHE A 302 -5.54 -12.89 -0.65
C PHE A 302 -5.81 -14.39 -0.36
N ASP A 303 -5.40 -15.33 -1.21
CA ASP A 303 -5.72 -16.76 -1.00
C ASP A 303 -4.85 -17.42 0.10
N THR A 304 -3.84 -16.72 0.62
CA THR A 304 -2.89 -17.26 1.62
C THR A 304 -3.09 -16.62 2.98
N ILE A 305 -3.30 -17.38 4.05
CA ILE A 305 -3.48 -16.78 5.40
C ILE A 305 -2.13 -16.25 5.92
N LEU A 306 -2.18 -15.10 6.62
CA LEU A 306 -1.03 -14.55 7.36
C LEU A 306 -0.63 -15.45 8.51
N LYS A 307 0.55 -16.06 8.45
CA LYS A 307 1.07 -16.93 9.52
C LYS A 307 1.79 -16.17 10.63
N GLY A 308 2.27 -14.96 10.34
CA GLY A 308 3.02 -14.11 11.26
C GLY A 308 3.31 -12.76 10.62
N CYS A 309 4.11 -11.95 11.32
CA CYS A 309 4.48 -10.59 10.91
C CYS A 309 5.63 -10.53 9.89
N ASP A 310 6.42 -11.61 9.77
CA ASP A 310 7.69 -11.62 9.01
C ASP A 310 7.62 -12.39 7.69
N ASP A 311 6.42 -12.76 7.26
CA ASP A 311 6.25 -13.54 6.02
C ASP A 311 6.61 -12.69 4.81
N ARG A 312 7.41 -13.25 3.88
CA ARG A 312 7.89 -12.55 2.69
C ARG A 312 7.58 -13.35 1.44
N ALA A 313 7.17 -12.66 0.38
CA ALA A 313 6.90 -13.30 -0.90
C ALA A 313 7.22 -12.36 -2.09
N GLY A 314 7.12 -12.92 -3.29
CA GLY A 314 7.14 -12.12 -4.51
C GLY A 314 5.79 -11.42 -4.75
N LEU A 315 5.74 -10.58 -5.78
CA LEU A 315 4.52 -9.90 -6.18
C LEU A 315 4.45 -9.74 -7.69
N VAL A 316 3.33 -10.13 -8.29
CA VAL A 316 2.91 -9.64 -9.60
C VAL A 316 1.55 -8.98 -9.43
N CYS A 317 1.42 -7.72 -9.81
CA CYS A 317 0.13 -7.05 -9.76
C CYS A 317 -0.03 -5.97 -10.84
N GLY A 318 -1.27 -5.65 -11.17
CA GLY A 318 -1.60 -4.71 -12.24
C GLY A 318 -2.94 -5.03 -12.91
N THR A 319 -3.07 -4.65 -14.18
CA THR A 319 -4.25 -5.00 -15.00
C THR A 319 -4.38 -6.51 -15.15
N SER A 320 -5.57 -7.06 -14.94
CA SER A 320 -5.81 -8.52 -14.87
C SER A 320 -5.33 -9.29 -16.10
N GLU A 321 -5.56 -8.77 -17.32
CA GLU A 321 -5.05 -9.40 -18.55
C GLU A 321 -3.50 -9.48 -18.57
N GLU A 322 -2.82 -8.45 -18.07
CA GLU A 322 -1.36 -8.41 -18.04
C GLU A 322 -0.81 -9.34 -16.94
N VAL A 323 -1.46 -9.37 -15.78
CA VAL A 323 -1.11 -10.30 -14.69
C VAL A 323 -1.22 -11.75 -15.15
N GLU A 324 -2.28 -12.12 -15.88
CA GLU A 324 -2.43 -13.48 -16.43
C GLU A 324 -1.37 -13.80 -17.51
N LYS A 325 -1.00 -12.83 -18.35
CA LYS A 325 0.12 -12.99 -19.30
C LYS A 325 1.44 -13.24 -18.59
N VAL A 326 1.72 -12.47 -17.53
CA VAL A 326 2.94 -12.64 -16.71
C VAL A 326 2.90 -13.99 -15.99
N LYS A 327 1.79 -14.35 -15.37
CA LYS A 327 1.59 -15.64 -14.70
C LYS A 327 1.91 -16.80 -15.64
N LYS A 328 1.34 -16.80 -16.85
CA LYS A 328 1.62 -17.80 -17.87
C LYS A 328 3.10 -17.82 -18.27
N ALA A 329 3.70 -16.66 -18.48
CA ALA A 329 5.12 -16.58 -18.85
C ALA A 329 6.05 -17.15 -17.76
N LEU A 330 5.75 -16.93 -16.48
CA LEU A 330 6.57 -17.40 -15.36
C LEU A 330 6.31 -18.87 -14.99
N LEU A 331 5.07 -19.35 -15.08
CA LEU A 331 4.70 -20.68 -14.60
C LEU A 331 4.61 -21.74 -15.71
N GLY A 332 4.26 -21.35 -16.94
CA GLY A 332 4.05 -22.24 -18.08
C GLY A 332 2.58 -22.34 -18.47
#